data_AF-A0A9E0A1E5-F1
#
_entry.id   AF-A0A9E0A1E5-F1
#
_cell.length_a   1.000
_cell.length_b   1.000
_cell.length_c   1.000
_cell.angle_alpha   90.00
_cell.angle_beta   90.00
_cell.angle_gamma   90.00
#
_symmetry.space_group_name_H-M   'P 1'
#
loop_
_entity.id
_entity.type
_entity.pdbx_description
1 polymer ?
#
loop_
_entity_poly.entity_id
_entity_poly.type
_entity_poly.pdbx_seq_one_letter_code
_entity_poly.pdbx_strand_id
1 'polypeptide(L)'
;VVVLTRFSYVGIALACVYGIAAAAAMPAIAAISQDVVPVAHKGLSMGLAIFAQYMLGGAWGPYIVGAVSDGLGGGAEGLSAAVMLCGGFGILAGFLFLIASRTYPEDWQKVKDEAILEE
;
A
#
# COMPACT_ATOMS: atom_id res chain seq x y z
N VAL A 1 -8.33 -4.20 22.92
CA VAL A 1 -7.41 -3.06 22.66
C VAL A 1 -6.08 -3.23 23.40
N VAL A 2 -6.08 -3.44 24.72
CA VAL A 2 -4.86 -3.64 25.56
C VAL A 2 -3.96 -4.82 25.16
N VAL A 3 -4.48 -5.82 24.44
CA VAL A 3 -3.71 -7.02 24.02
C VAL A 3 -2.82 -6.76 22.80
N LEU A 4 -3.21 -5.82 21.93
CA LEU A 4 -2.43 -5.45 20.73
C LEU A 4 -1.30 -4.46 21.05
N THR A 5 -1.39 -3.77 22.18
CA THR A 5 -0.50 -2.66 22.56
C THR A 5 0.55 -3.04 23.60
N ARG A 6 0.48 -4.26 24.16
CA ARG A 6 1.54 -4.83 24.99
C ARG A 6 2.29 -5.89 24.19
N PHE A 7 3.59 -6.07 24.46
CA PHE A 7 4.42 -7.17 23.96
C PHE A 7 3.94 -8.54 24.51
N SER A 8 2.71 -8.91 24.19
CA SER A 8 2.18 -10.25 24.36
C SER A 8 2.64 -11.11 23.18
N TYR A 9 2.88 -12.39 23.41
CA TYR A 9 3.21 -13.35 22.34
C TYR A 9 2.21 -13.30 21.18
N VAL A 10 0.92 -13.07 21.48
CA VAL A 10 -0.14 -12.91 20.47
C VAL A 10 0.04 -11.62 19.66
N GLY A 11 0.38 -10.50 20.32
CA GLY A 11 0.61 -9.22 19.64
C GLY A 11 1.82 -9.28 18.71
N ILE A 12 2.90 -9.92 19.15
CA ILE A 12 4.10 -10.15 18.33
C ILE A 12 3.78 -11.03 17.13
N ALA A 13 3.08 -12.15 17.34
CA ALA A 13 2.67 -13.03 16.24
C ALA A 13 1.80 -12.31 15.20
N LEU A 14 0.84 -11.50 15.64
CA LEU A 14 0.00 -10.68 14.75
C LEU A 14 0.81 -9.62 14.00
N ALA A 15 1.77 -8.97 14.67
CA ALA A 15 2.65 -8.00 14.02
C ALA A 15 3.53 -8.65 12.94
N CYS A 16 4.05 -9.86 13.20
CA CYS A 16 4.79 -10.63 12.20
C CYS A 16 3.92 -11.01 11.00
N VAL A 17 2.70 -11.52 11.24
CA VAL A 17 1.76 -11.86 10.16
C VAL A 17 1.41 -10.63 9.33
N TYR A 18 1.14 -9.51 9.99
CA TYR A 18 0.88 -8.23 9.31
C TYR A 18 2.08 -7.79 8.47
N GLY A 19 3.29 -7.83 9.03
CA GLY A 19 4.52 -7.47 8.32
C GLY A 19 4.76 -8.33 7.08
N ILE A 20 4.54 -9.65 7.19
CA ILE A 20 4.65 -10.58 6.06
C ILE A 20 3.60 -10.26 5.00
N ALA A 21 2.34 -10.10 5.39
CA ALA A 21 1.25 -9.79 4.45
C ALA A 21 1.48 -8.46 3.71
N ALA A 22 1.91 -7.43 4.44
CA ALA A 22 2.20 -6.11 3.87
C ALA A 22 3.42 -6.16 2.92
N ALA A 23 4.49 -6.85 3.30
CA ALA A 23 5.70 -6.95 2.48
C ALA A 23 5.51 -7.83 1.23
N ALA A 24 4.75 -8.92 1.33
CA ALA A 24 4.52 -9.85 0.23
C ALA A 24 3.66 -9.25 -0.89
N ALA A 25 2.78 -8.29 -0.57
CA ALA A 25 1.91 -7.66 -1.56
C ALA A 25 2.69 -6.76 -2.55
N MET A 26 3.74 -6.07 -2.09
CA MET A 26 4.50 -5.11 -2.90
C MET A 26 5.06 -5.69 -4.22
N PRO A 27 5.81 -6.81 -4.22
CA PRO A 27 6.36 -7.35 -5.47
C PRO A 27 5.25 -7.84 -6.42
N ALA A 28 4.14 -8.38 -5.91
CA ALA A 28 3.02 -8.82 -6.74
C ALA A 28 2.34 -7.63 -7.44
N ILE A 29 2.08 -6.54 -6.71
CA ILE A 29 1.49 -5.31 -7.27
C ILE A 29 2.42 -4.68 -8.29
N ALA A 30 3.73 -4.63 -7.99
CA ALA A 30 4.72 -4.10 -8.91
C ALA A 30 4.75 -4.91 -10.22
N ALA A 31 4.72 -6.25 -10.16
CA ALA A 31 4.69 -7.09 -11.35
C ALA A 31 3.43 -6.84 -12.20
N ILE A 32 2.24 -6.90 -11.58
CA ILE A 32 0.94 -6.70 -12.26
C ILE A 32 0.86 -5.30 -12.91
N SER A 33 1.40 -4.28 -12.24
CA SER A 33 1.43 -2.93 -12.80
C SER A 33 2.35 -2.80 -14.03
N GLN A 34 3.36 -3.66 -14.17
CA GLN A 34 4.27 -3.66 -15.32
C GLN A 34 3.79 -4.53 -16.48
N ASP A 35 2.82 -5.40 -16.24
CA ASP A 35 2.19 -6.24 -17.25
C ASP A 35 1.29 -5.40 -18.17
N VAL A 36 0.57 -4.42 -17.61
CA VAL A 36 -0.37 -3.56 -18.35
C VAL A 36 0.29 -2.30 -18.94
N VAL A 37 1.61 -2.32 -19.15
CA VAL A 37 2.36 -1.16 -19.68
C VAL A 37 3.26 -1.57 -20.85
N PRO A 38 3.24 -0.84 -21.98
CA PRO A 38 4.15 -1.08 -23.09
C PRO A 38 5.61 -1.00 -22.66
N VAL A 39 6.48 -1.82 -23.28
CA VAL A 39 7.90 -1.96 -22.89
C VAL A 39 8.62 -0.60 -22.87
N ALA A 40 8.33 0.28 -23.83
CA ALA A 40 8.90 1.62 -23.92
C ALA A 40 8.53 2.57 -22.75
N HIS A 41 7.46 2.26 -22.01
CA HIS A 41 6.90 3.14 -20.96
C HIS A 41 6.96 2.55 -19.54
N LYS A 42 7.46 1.33 -19.37
CA LYS A 42 7.58 0.65 -18.07
C LYS A 42 8.30 1.48 -17.02
N GLY A 43 9.41 2.11 -17.41
CA GLY A 43 10.20 2.98 -16.52
C GLY A 43 9.42 4.22 -16.04
N LEU A 44 8.67 4.88 -16.94
CA LEU A 44 7.86 6.05 -16.61
C LEU A 44 6.69 5.66 -15.70
N SER A 45 6.02 4.54 -16.00
CA SER A 45 4.93 4.02 -15.17
C SER A 45 5.41 3.74 -13.74
N MET A 46 6.52 3.02 -13.56
CA MET A 46 7.06 2.74 -12.23
C MET A 46 7.48 4.02 -11.49
N GLY A 47 8.11 4.96 -12.19
CA GLY A 47 8.49 6.25 -11.62
C GLY A 47 7.28 7.04 -11.10
N LEU A 48 6.19 7.08 -11.88
CA LEU A 48 4.95 7.76 -11.49
C LEU A 48 4.26 7.06 -10.32
N ALA A 49 4.26 5.73 -10.28
CA ALA A 49 3.71 4.95 -9.17
C ALA A 49 4.45 5.25 -7.85
N ILE A 50 5.78 5.25 -7.86
CA ILE A 50 6.60 5.58 -6.69
C ILE A 50 6.38 7.05 -6.28
N PHE A 51 6.36 7.97 -7.24
CA PHE A 51 6.07 9.38 -6.99
C PHE A 51 4.72 9.56 -6.29
N ALA A 52 3.66 8.92 -6.81
CA ALA A 52 2.33 8.96 -6.21
C ALA A 52 2.31 8.35 -4.81
N GLN A 53 3.01 7.22 -4.59
CA GLN A 53 3.12 6.60 -3.27
C GLN A 53 3.73 7.55 -2.24
N TYR A 54 4.82 8.24 -2.58
CA TYR A 54 5.43 9.22 -1.67
C TYR A 54 4.55 10.47 -1.52
N MET A 55 3.94 10.97 -2.58
CA MET A 55 3.20 12.23 -2.50
C MET A 55 1.84 12.11 -1.83
N LEU A 56 1.14 11.00 -2.05
CA LEU A 56 -0.19 10.77 -1.49
C LEU A 56 -0.14 10.22 -0.05
N GLY A 57 0.98 9.62 0.35
CA GLY A 57 1.09 8.99 1.67
C GLY A 57 2.46 9.08 2.31
N GLY A 58 3.52 8.67 1.61
CA GLY A 58 4.85 8.50 2.21
C GLY A 58 5.44 9.76 2.85
N ALA A 59 5.21 10.93 2.25
CA ALA A 59 5.75 12.20 2.70
C ALA A 59 5.03 12.75 3.94
N TRP A 60 3.71 12.54 4.04
CA TRP A 60 2.87 13.16 5.07
C TRP A 60 2.44 12.18 6.16
N GLY A 61 2.54 10.88 5.93
CA GLY A 61 2.09 9.83 6.86
C GLY A 61 2.64 10.00 8.28
N PRO A 62 3.96 10.13 8.48
CA PRO A 62 4.52 10.35 9.81
C PRO A 62 4.04 11.64 10.47
N TYR A 63 3.86 12.72 9.71
CA TYR A 63 3.36 14.00 10.24
C TYR A 63 1.91 13.89 10.71
N ILE A 64 1.05 13.22 9.94
CA ILE A 64 -0.35 13.00 10.29
C ILE A 64 -0.45 12.13 11.54
N VAL A 65 0.29 11.01 11.59
CA VAL A 65 0.31 10.11 12.76
C VAL A 65 0.85 10.82 14.00
N GLY A 66 1.92 11.61 13.86
CA GLY A 66 2.47 12.41 14.95
C GLY A 66 1.47 13.44 15.48
N ALA A 67 0.86 14.23 14.60
CA ALA A 67 -0.13 15.25 14.98
C ALA A 67 -1.36 14.63 15.67
N VAL A 68 -1.85 13.48 15.18
CA VAL A 68 -2.95 12.76 15.83
C VAL A 68 -2.54 12.19 17.18
N SER A 69 -1.33 11.62 17.29
CA SER A 69 -0.78 11.11 18.55
C SER A 69 -0.71 12.22 19.60
N ASP A 70 -0.17 13.39 19.24
CA ASP A 70 -0.03 14.54 20.13
C ASP A 70 -1.40 15.09 20.55
N GLY A 71 -2.37 15.12 19.63
CA GLY A 71 -3.75 15.53 19.90
C GLY A 71 -4.53 14.59 20.84
N LEU A 72 -4.15 13.31 20.89
CA LEU A 72 -4.77 12.31 21.79
C LEU A 72 -4.12 12.25 23.18
N GLY A 73 -3.22 13.19 23.50
CA GLY A 73 -2.51 13.25 24.78
C GLY A 73 -1.10 12.66 24.75
N GLY A 74 -0.63 12.23 23.57
CA GLY A 74 0.73 11.77 23.34
C GLY A 74 1.07 10.43 24.00
N GLY A 75 2.37 10.14 24.07
CA GLY A 75 2.90 8.93 24.70
C GLY A 75 2.55 7.64 23.96
N ALA A 76 2.70 6.51 24.65
CA ALA A 76 2.50 5.18 24.07
C ALA A 76 1.03 4.89 23.69
N GLU A 77 0.07 5.40 24.47
CA GLU A 77 -1.35 5.18 24.20
C GLU A 77 -1.87 6.05 23.04
N GLY A 78 -1.49 7.34 23.01
CA GLY A 78 -1.81 8.24 21.91
C GLY A 78 -1.21 7.77 20.59
N LEU A 79 0.06 7.33 20.61
CA LEU A 79 0.72 6.79 19.43
C LEU A 79 0.07 5.47 18.97
N SER A 80 -0.30 4.58 19.91
CA SER A 80 -0.97 3.35 19.55
C SER A 80 -2.31 3.60 18.88
N ALA A 81 -3.10 4.55 19.37
CA ALA A 81 -4.37 4.92 18.76
C ALA A 81 -4.16 5.57 17.38
N ALA A 82 -3.13 6.41 17.23
CA ALA A 82 -2.77 7.03 15.95
C ALA A 82 -2.32 5.98 14.91
N VAL A 83 -1.52 4.98 15.31
CA VAL A 83 -1.08 3.89 14.42
C VAL A 83 -2.25 2.99 14.00
N MET A 84 -3.27 2.82 14.85
CA MET A 84 -4.48 2.08 14.46
C MET A 84 -5.22 2.75 13.28
N LEU A 85 -5.14 4.09 13.12
CA LEU A 85 -5.69 4.78 11.95
C LEU A 85 -4.99 4.34 10.65
N CYS A 86 -3.68 4.04 10.69
CA CYS A 86 -2.96 3.52 9.53
C CYS A 86 -3.57 2.20 9.03
N GLY A 87 -4.09 1.36 9.93
CA GLY A 87 -4.82 0.15 9.56
C GLY A 87 -6.07 0.44 8.72
N GLY A 88 -6.78 1.53 9.01
CA GLY A 88 -7.92 1.99 8.22
C GLY A 88 -7.53 2.38 6.78
N PHE A 89 -6.40 3.07 6.62
CA PHE A 89 -5.84 3.36 5.29
C PHE A 89 -5.43 2.09 4.53
N GLY A 90 -4.95 1.07 5.24
CA GLY A 90 -4.67 -0.25 4.64
C GLY A 90 -5.93 -0.92 4.07
N ILE A 91 -7.06 -0.84 4.78
CA ILE A 91 -8.35 -1.34 4.29
C ILE A 91 -8.81 -0.57 3.04
N LEU A 92 -8.70 0.77 3.08
CA LEU A 92 -9.02 1.62 1.92
C LEU A 92 -8.15 1.27 0.71
N ALA A 93 -6.84 1.07 0.92
CA ALA A 93 -5.92 0.66 -0.13
C ALA A 93 -6.31 -0.70 -0.73
N GLY A 94 -6.68 -1.67 0.12
CA GLY A 94 -7.21 -2.95 -0.33
C GLY A 94 -8.46 -2.80 -1.20
N PHE A 95 -9.39 -1.92 -0.82
CA PHE A 95 -10.60 -1.66 -1.60
C PHE A 95 -10.30 -1.01 -2.96
N LEU A 96 -9.38 -0.03 -3.00
CA LEU A 96 -8.92 0.58 -4.25
C LEU A 96 -8.25 -0.45 -5.16
N PHE A 97 -7.44 -1.35 -4.60
CA PHE A 97 -6.82 -2.43 -5.35
C PHE A 97 -7.85 -3.43 -5.92
N LEU A 98 -8.90 -3.76 -5.15
CA LEU A 98 -10.01 -4.56 -5.65
C LEU A 98 -10.75 -3.90 -6.81
N ILE A 99 -10.94 -2.58 -6.78
CA ILE A 99 -11.52 -1.84 -7.91
C ILE A 99 -10.59 -1.92 -9.12
N ALA A 100 -9.30 -1.66 -8.95
CA ALA A 100 -8.31 -1.71 -10.03
C ALA A 100 -8.21 -3.11 -10.67
N SER A 101 -8.36 -4.18 -9.88
CA SER A 101 -8.31 -5.56 -10.39
C SER A 101 -9.39 -5.87 -11.44
N ARG A 102 -10.50 -5.11 -11.47
CA ARG A 102 -11.60 -5.34 -12.42
C ARG A 102 -11.26 -4.91 -13.85
N THR A 103 -10.42 -3.88 -14.02
CA THR A 103 -10.03 -3.39 -15.36
C THR A 103 -8.78 -4.08 -15.89
N TYR A 104 -8.05 -4.82 -15.05
CA TYR A 104 -6.82 -5.50 -15.42
C TYR A 104 -6.93 -6.40 -16.67
N PRO A 105 -7.98 -7.23 -16.88
CA PRO A 105 -8.07 -8.07 -18.07
C PRO A 105 -8.15 -7.28 -19.38
N GLU A 106 -8.88 -6.16 -19.36
CA GLU A 106 -9.04 -5.27 -20.52
C GLU A 106 -7.74 -4.51 -20.82
N ASP A 107 -7.07 -4.02 -19.77
CA ASP A 107 -5.83 -3.25 -19.91
C ASP A 107 -4.65 -4.14 -20.36
N TRP A 108 -4.61 -5.40 -19.91
CA TRP A 108 -3.64 -6.39 -20.41
C TRP A 108 -3.84 -6.71 -21.90
N GLN A 109 -5.10 -6.84 -22.34
CA GLN A 109 -5.40 -7.12 -23.76
C GLN A 109 -4.93 -5.98 -24.68
N LYS A 110 -5.18 -4.72 -24.30
CA LYS A 110 -4.73 -3.55 -25.08
C LYS A 110 -3.22 -3.55 -25.34
N VAL A 111 -2.42 -3.85 -24.31
CA VAL A 111 -0.96 -3.89 -24.45
C VAL A 111 -0.50 -5.06 -25.32
N LYS A 112 -1.17 -6.21 -25.23
CA LYS A 112 -0.88 -7.36 -26.09
C LYS A 112 -1.20 -7.06 -27.55
N ASP A 113 -2.33 -6.39 -27.80
CA ASP A 113 -2.74 -6.01 -29.16
C ASP A 113 -1.77 -4.97 -29.76
N GLU A 114 -1.30 -4.00 -28.98
CA GLU A 114 -0.26 -3.05 -29.40
C GLU A 114 1.06 -3.76 -29.73
N ALA A 115 1.50 -4.72 -28.91
CA ALA A 115 2.73 -5.47 -29.17
C ALA A 115 2.67 -6.30 -30.46
N ILE A 116 1.50 -6.84 -30.83
CA ILE A 116 1.31 -7.58 -32.09
C ILE A 116 1.35 -6.63 -33.31
N LEU A 117 0.90 -5.38 -33.17
CA LEU A 117 0.94 -4.39 -34.25
C LEU A 117 2.35 -3.83 -34.52
N GLU A 118 3.28 -3.98 -33.57
CA GLU A 118 4.68 -3.58 -33.71
C GLU A 118 5.60 -4.66 -34.31
N GLU A 119 5.15 -5.92 -34.43
CA GLU A 119 5.84 -7.05 -35.10
C GLU A 119 5.55 -7.14 -36.60
#